data_AF-A0A7H8W4Y4-F1
#
_entry.id   AF-A0A7H8W4Y4-F1
#
_cell.length_a   1.000
_cell.length_b   1.000
_cell.length_c   1.000
_cell.angle_alpha   90.00
_cell.angle_beta   90.00
_cell.angle_gamma   90.00
#
_symmetry.space_group_name_H-M   'P 1'
#
loop_
_entity.id
_entity.type
_entity.pdbx_description
1 polymer ?
#
loop_
_entity_poly.entity_id
_entity_poly.type
_entity_poly.pdbx_seq_one_letter_code
_entity_poly.pdbx_strand_id
1 'polypeptide(L)'
;MKKYAALLLFALFLNGCDDGDLTVDKIDFADIKESQACDPLTNTLIYKLKPQEALLLQMPEGAIINDNGTITYTIDSKGKGSYRVVYRAYDGAVAKDNICGTIPPSTPKVTEEWLGIDGLIEIVTTQLVDTNATDGSTRIKGYEHSIIFRNITFAKPAGNQTEAEFKFGTYNTNITPANLTFKTNPNGSAYECDEVARVYNYNNTFYLSIDDIDPTLFAEPITLGQPRTSLITATQNKVFYKTAKEGTGSITPAFVCAKLQPTAPAIEETWTGQLGKPNESGIIEVTTTLTGQIYEHTIVLKNVILEKGKSSFKLGSSFVLGKITRPKTN
;
A
#
# COMPACT_ATOMS: atom_id res chain seq x y z
N MET A 1 29.81 -50.95 -37.77
CA MET A 1 28.73 -49.92 -37.68
C MET A 1 27.47 -50.39 -36.93
N LYS A 2 27.07 -51.68 -37.00
CA LYS A 2 25.87 -52.18 -36.27
C LYS A 2 25.93 -52.06 -34.73
N LYS A 3 27.13 -52.10 -34.12
CA LYS A 3 27.30 -52.00 -32.65
C LYS A 3 27.14 -50.58 -32.09
N TYR A 4 27.43 -49.55 -32.90
CA TYR A 4 27.29 -48.15 -32.48
C TYR A 4 25.87 -47.60 -32.64
N ALA A 5 25.10 -48.15 -33.61
CA ALA A 5 23.69 -47.83 -33.76
C ALA A 5 22.86 -48.30 -32.55
N ALA A 6 23.19 -49.45 -31.96
CA ALA A 6 22.54 -49.95 -30.76
C ALA A 6 22.81 -49.05 -29.52
N LEU A 7 24.02 -48.50 -29.41
CA LEU A 7 24.41 -47.57 -28.33
C LEU A 7 23.70 -46.21 -28.46
N LEU A 8 23.52 -45.71 -29.69
CA LEU A 8 22.75 -44.49 -29.95
C LEU A 8 21.24 -44.69 -29.68
N LEU A 9 20.72 -45.87 -30.02
CA LEU A 9 19.34 -46.26 -29.71
C LEU A 9 19.11 -46.40 -28.20
N PHE A 10 20.08 -46.97 -27.46
CA PHE A 10 20.03 -47.06 -26.00
C PHE A 10 20.13 -45.69 -25.31
N ALA A 11 20.92 -44.76 -25.86
CA ALA A 11 21.00 -43.38 -25.35
C ALA A 11 19.70 -42.58 -25.57
N LEU A 12 18.91 -42.92 -26.60
CA LEU A 12 17.58 -42.34 -26.83
C LEU A 12 16.53 -42.86 -25.84
N PHE A 13 16.64 -44.12 -25.37
CA PHE A 13 15.78 -44.67 -24.32
C PHE A 13 16.13 -44.17 -22.90
N LEU A 14 17.39 -43.79 -22.65
CA LEU A 14 17.83 -43.25 -21.35
C LEU A 14 17.43 -41.77 -21.11
N ASN A 15 16.88 -41.08 -22.12
CA ASN A 15 16.26 -39.76 -21.97
C ASN A 15 14.72 -39.82 -21.87
N GLY A 16 14.15 -41.03 -21.90
CA GLY A 16 12.77 -41.23 -21.46
C GLY A 16 12.73 -41.25 -19.93
N CYS A 17 12.73 -40.08 -19.29
CA CYS A 17 12.06 -39.96 -18.00
C CYS A 17 10.56 -40.17 -18.30
N ASP A 18 10.16 -41.44 -18.39
CA ASP A 18 8.80 -41.85 -18.11
C ASP A 18 8.59 -41.51 -16.63
N ASP A 19 8.11 -40.30 -16.38
CA ASP A 19 7.81 -39.79 -15.05
C ASP A 19 6.55 -40.54 -14.58
N GLY A 20 6.79 -41.80 -14.23
CA GLY A 20 5.76 -42.79 -13.96
C GLY A 20 4.81 -42.24 -12.91
N ASP A 21 3.56 -42.04 -13.31
CA ASP A 21 2.40 -41.76 -12.47
C ASP A 21 2.75 -41.10 -11.13
N LEU A 22 3.30 -39.88 -11.18
CA LEU A 22 3.61 -39.10 -10.00
C LEU A 22 2.30 -38.74 -9.30
N THR A 23 1.86 -39.60 -8.39
CA THR A 23 0.75 -39.30 -7.49
C THR A 23 1.20 -38.23 -6.51
N VAL A 24 0.53 -37.08 -6.51
CA VAL A 24 0.85 -36.02 -5.56
C VAL A 24 0.37 -36.47 -4.18
N ASP A 25 1.29 -36.60 -3.21
CA ASP A 25 0.91 -36.95 -1.83
C ASP A 25 0.78 -35.73 -0.93
N LYS A 26 1.51 -34.66 -1.25
CA LYS A 26 1.57 -33.42 -0.46
C LYS A 26 1.78 -32.21 -1.38
N ILE A 27 1.00 -31.15 -1.14
CA ILE A 27 1.25 -29.84 -1.74
C ILE A 27 2.44 -29.21 -1.00
N ASP A 28 3.51 -28.89 -1.73
CA ASP A 28 4.66 -28.17 -1.18
C ASP A 28 5.03 -27.02 -2.09
N PHE A 29 4.99 -25.79 -1.59
CA PHE A 29 5.51 -24.60 -2.29
C PHE A 29 6.39 -23.76 -1.36
N ALA A 30 7.05 -24.37 -0.37
CA ALA A 30 7.82 -23.64 0.64
C ALA A 30 8.98 -22.82 0.06
N ASP A 31 9.59 -23.31 -1.04
CA ASP A 31 10.71 -22.64 -1.72
C ASP A 31 10.30 -21.41 -2.54
N ILE A 32 9.00 -21.27 -2.82
CA ILE A 32 8.46 -20.15 -3.60
C ILE A 32 7.78 -19.19 -2.64
N LYS A 33 8.47 -18.18 -2.14
CA LYS A 33 7.89 -17.31 -1.09
C LYS A 33 6.86 -16.33 -1.64
N GLU A 34 7.20 -15.66 -2.73
CA GLU A 34 6.36 -14.63 -3.33
C GLU A 34 5.37 -15.25 -4.33
N SER A 35 4.13 -14.76 -4.27
CA SER A 35 3.04 -15.09 -5.18
C SER A 35 2.80 -13.96 -6.18
N GLN A 36 2.10 -14.28 -7.27
CA GLN A 36 1.82 -13.36 -8.37
C GLN A 36 0.31 -13.24 -8.58
N ALA A 37 -0.16 -12.12 -9.10
CA ALA A 37 -1.54 -11.97 -9.52
C ALA A 37 -1.66 -12.04 -11.05
N CYS A 38 -2.75 -12.60 -11.55
CA CYS A 38 -3.07 -12.52 -12.97
C CYS A 38 -3.27 -11.06 -13.41
N ASP A 39 -4.00 -10.31 -12.60
CA ASP A 39 -4.21 -8.87 -12.72
C ASP A 39 -3.91 -8.18 -11.37
N PRO A 40 -2.85 -7.36 -11.28
CA PRO A 40 -2.46 -6.68 -10.03
C PRO A 40 -3.38 -5.52 -9.64
N LEU A 41 -4.31 -5.10 -10.51
CA LEU A 41 -5.29 -4.06 -10.17
C LEU A 41 -6.47 -4.65 -9.40
N THR A 42 -6.97 -5.81 -9.82
CA THR A 42 -8.14 -6.45 -9.22
C THR A 42 -7.78 -7.50 -8.17
N ASN A 43 -6.60 -8.13 -8.27
CA ASN A 43 -6.10 -9.16 -7.33
C ASN A 43 -7.06 -10.34 -7.14
N THR A 44 -7.87 -10.64 -8.15
CA THR A 44 -8.93 -11.65 -8.08
C THR A 44 -8.42 -13.08 -8.19
N LEU A 45 -7.23 -13.27 -8.75
CA LEU A 45 -6.56 -14.57 -8.85
C LEU A 45 -5.05 -14.41 -8.57
N ILE A 46 -4.64 -14.88 -7.40
CA ILE A 46 -3.25 -14.93 -6.93
C ILE A 46 -2.76 -16.37 -7.06
N TYR A 47 -1.53 -16.57 -7.52
CA TYR A 47 -0.99 -17.90 -7.80
C TYR A 47 0.50 -18.03 -7.48
N LYS A 48 0.93 -19.30 -7.36
CA LYS A 48 2.32 -19.74 -7.36
C LYS A 48 2.49 -20.88 -8.34
N LEU A 49 3.61 -20.92 -9.05
CA LEU A 49 3.92 -21.95 -10.05
C LEU A 49 5.21 -22.67 -9.71
N LYS A 50 5.17 -23.99 -9.78
CA LYS A 50 6.32 -24.88 -10.00
C LYS A 50 6.30 -25.34 -11.46
N PRO A 51 7.34 -26.02 -11.97
CA PRO A 51 7.39 -26.45 -13.37
C PRO A 51 6.13 -27.17 -13.86
N GLN A 52 5.53 -28.06 -13.08
CA GLN A 52 4.32 -28.82 -13.45
C GLN A 52 3.17 -28.67 -12.44
N GLU A 53 3.24 -27.70 -11.53
CA GLU A 53 2.22 -27.53 -10.48
C GLU A 53 1.84 -26.06 -10.31
N ALA A 54 0.58 -25.81 -9.99
CA ALA A 54 0.07 -24.49 -9.66
C ALA A 54 -0.72 -24.54 -8.36
N LEU A 55 -0.50 -23.54 -7.50
CA LEU A 55 -1.32 -23.28 -6.33
C LEU A 55 -2.01 -21.92 -6.52
N LEU A 56 -3.33 -21.92 -6.44
CA LEU A 56 -4.20 -20.82 -6.86
C LEU A 56 -5.08 -20.37 -5.68
N LEU A 57 -5.23 -19.07 -5.53
CA LEU A 57 -6.13 -18.41 -4.61
C LEU A 57 -6.99 -17.42 -5.39
N GLN A 58 -8.27 -17.71 -5.51
CA GLN A 58 -9.27 -16.81 -6.07
C GLN A 58 -10.00 -16.09 -4.94
N MET A 59 -10.19 -14.78 -5.09
CA MET A 59 -10.94 -13.92 -4.16
C MET A 59 -11.71 -12.83 -4.94
N PRO A 60 -12.76 -12.22 -4.37
CA PRO A 60 -13.36 -11.01 -4.92
C PRO A 60 -12.34 -9.86 -5.01
N GLU A 61 -12.57 -8.93 -5.95
CA GLU A 61 -11.86 -7.66 -5.97
C GLU A 61 -12.04 -6.92 -4.63
N GLY A 62 -10.97 -6.28 -4.15
CA GLY A 62 -10.96 -5.61 -2.85
C GLY A 62 -10.76 -6.51 -1.63
N ALA A 63 -10.60 -7.83 -1.81
CA ALA A 63 -10.23 -8.74 -0.71
C ALA A 63 -8.79 -8.55 -0.21
N ILE A 64 -7.90 -8.00 -1.05
CA ILE A 64 -6.58 -7.53 -0.62
C ILE A 64 -6.72 -6.07 -0.17
N ILE A 65 -6.53 -5.83 1.13
CA ILE A 65 -6.67 -4.49 1.74
C ILE A 65 -5.28 -3.92 2.02
N ASN A 66 -5.00 -2.77 1.42
CA ASN A 66 -3.77 -1.98 1.60
C ASN A 66 -3.83 -1.13 2.88
N ASP A 67 -3.97 -1.80 4.02
CA ASP A 67 -3.94 -1.21 5.36
C ASP A 67 -3.35 -2.22 6.34
N ASN A 68 -2.57 -1.76 7.32
CA ASN A 68 -1.93 -2.67 8.28
C ASN A 68 -2.97 -3.51 9.04
N GLY A 69 -2.69 -4.78 9.27
CA GLY A 69 -3.49 -5.62 10.15
C GLY A 69 -3.80 -6.99 9.57
N THR A 70 -4.79 -7.65 10.16
CA THR A 70 -5.17 -9.01 9.80
C THR A 70 -6.63 -9.04 9.39
N ILE A 71 -6.92 -9.71 8.27
CA ILE A 71 -8.27 -10.03 7.83
C ILE A 71 -8.39 -11.53 7.60
N THR A 72 -9.59 -12.06 7.82
CA THR A 72 -9.87 -13.48 7.66
C THR A 72 -11.11 -13.67 6.81
N TYR A 73 -11.03 -14.57 5.84
CA TYR A 73 -12.13 -15.01 5.00
C TYR A 73 -12.38 -16.50 5.18
N THR A 74 -13.62 -16.94 5.00
CA THR A 74 -13.94 -18.38 4.99
C THR A 74 -13.76 -18.92 3.58
N ILE A 75 -13.10 -20.07 3.44
CA ILE A 75 -13.00 -20.76 2.15
C ILE A 75 -14.39 -21.28 1.79
N ASP A 76 -14.84 -20.99 0.57
CA ASP A 76 -16.17 -21.40 0.17
C ASP A 76 -16.26 -22.92 0.01
N SER A 77 -17.32 -23.49 0.58
CA SER A 77 -17.49 -24.94 0.61
C SER A 77 -17.55 -25.56 -0.79
N LYS A 78 -17.07 -26.82 -0.89
CA LYS A 78 -17.12 -27.62 -2.13
C LYS A 78 -16.37 -26.97 -3.32
N GLY A 79 -15.44 -26.06 -3.06
CA GLY A 79 -14.68 -25.35 -4.09
C GLY A 79 -15.53 -24.49 -5.02
N LYS A 80 -16.71 -24.04 -4.57
CA LYS A 80 -17.65 -23.21 -5.32
C LYS A 80 -17.82 -21.87 -4.62
N GLY A 81 -17.62 -20.77 -5.32
CA GLY A 81 -17.83 -19.43 -4.77
C GLY A 81 -16.76 -18.45 -5.24
N SER A 82 -16.52 -17.42 -4.44
CA SER A 82 -15.56 -16.36 -4.75
C SER A 82 -14.26 -16.50 -3.99
N TYR A 83 -14.23 -17.18 -2.84
CA TYR A 83 -13.04 -17.48 -2.04
C TYR A 83 -12.63 -18.94 -2.23
N ARG A 84 -11.74 -19.20 -3.19
CA ARG A 84 -11.39 -20.58 -3.60
C ARG A 84 -9.89 -20.79 -3.55
N VAL A 85 -9.48 -21.91 -2.96
CA VAL A 85 -8.10 -22.41 -3.01
C VAL A 85 -8.08 -23.63 -3.91
N VAL A 86 -7.21 -23.65 -4.91
CA VAL A 86 -7.10 -24.76 -5.87
C VAL A 86 -5.64 -25.11 -6.09
N TYR A 87 -5.31 -26.38 -5.96
CA TYR A 87 -4.05 -26.93 -6.41
C TYR A 87 -4.25 -27.72 -7.70
N ARG A 88 -3.31 -27.64 -8.64
CA ARG A 88 -3.30 -28.40 -9.88
C ARG A 88 -1.91 -28.93 -10.20
N ALA A 89 -1.84 -30.18 -10.64
CA ALA A 89 -0.70 -30.76 -11.33
C ALA A 89 -0.98 -30.88 -12.83
N TYR A 90 0.07 -30.87 -13.65
CA TYR A 90 -0.03 -30.85 -15.11
C TYR A 90 0.87 -31.91 -15.77
N ASP A 91 0.48 -32.39 -16.95
CA ASP A 91 1.27 -33.34 -17.79
C ASP A 91 2.48 -32.68 -18.50
N GLY A 92 2.79 -31.44 -18.17
CA GLY A 92 3.84 -30.65 -18.80
C GLY A 92 4.02 -29.29 -18.13
N ALA A 93 4.91 -28.49 -18.70
CA ALA A 93 5.32 -27.22 -18.09
C ALA A 93 4.15 -26.22 -18.00
N VAL A 94 3.85 -25.74 -16.80
CA VAL A 94 2.83 -24.71 -16.53
C VAL A 94 3.48 -23.33 -16.39
N ALA A 95 2.86 -22.34 -17.02
CA ALA A 95 3.26 -20.94 -17.03
C ALA A 95 2.06 -20.02 -16.75
N LYS A 96 2.34 -18.72 -16.60
CA LYS A 96 1.32 -17.70 -16.33
C LYS A 96 0.15 -17.76 -17.31
N ASP A 97 0.41 -17.91 -18.61
CA ASP A 97 -0.63 -17.89 -19.64
C ASP A 97 -1.59 -19.09 -19.54
N ASN A 98 -1.15 -20.21 -18.94
CA ASN A 98 -2.01 -21.36 -18.65
C ASN A 98 -3.05 -21.06 -17.56
N ILE A 99 -2.77 -20.10 -16.68
CA ILE A 99 -3.62 -19.73 -15.55
C ILE A 99 -4.40 -18.44 -15.83
N CYS A 100 -3.73 -17.45 -16.42
CA CYS A 100 -4.20 -16.07 -16.54
C CYS A 100 -4.63 -15.69 -17.96
N GLY A 101 -4.51 -16.59 -18.94
CA GLY A 101 -4.91 -16.31 -20.31
C GLY A 101 -6.41 -16.08 -20.43
N THR A 102 -6.83 -15.09 -21.22
CA THR A 102 -8.25 -14.86 -21.55
C THR A 102 -8.88 -16.10 -22.17
N ILE A 103 -8.09 -16.83 -22.96
CA ILE A 103 -8.39 -18.17 -23.46
C ILE A 103 -7.19 -19.03 -23.07
N PRO A 104 -7.25 -19.74 -21.93
CA PRO A 104 -6.15 -20.59 -21.50
C PRO A 104 -5.87 -21.68 -22.56
N PRO A 105 -4.60 -21.93 -22.91
CA PRO A 105 -4.24 -23.01 -23.82
C PRO A 105 -4.69 -24.37 -23.26
N SER A 106 -5.04 -25.31 -24.14
CA SER A 106 -5.45 -26.67 -23.76
C SER A 106 -4.28 -27.58 -23.34
N THR A 107 -3.06 -27.08 -23.38
CA THR A 107 -1.82 -27.77 -22.98
C THR A 107 -0.97 -26.87 -22.07
N PRO A 108 -0.31 -27.41 -21.04
CA PRO A 108 -0.40 -28.81 -20.58
C PRO A 108 -1.78 -29.12 -19.98
N LYS A 109 -2.16 -30.39 -19.93
CA LYS A 109 -3.43 -30.83 -19.34
C LYS A 109 -3.29 -30.98 -17.84
N VAL A 110 -4.35 -30.66 -17.12
CA VAL A 110 -4.45 -30.95 -15.68
C VAL A 110 -4.52 -32.46 -15.48
N THR A 111 -3.57 -33.02 -14.72
CA THR A 111 -3.53 -34.44 -14.35
C THR A 111 -4.17 -34.69 -12.99
N GLU A 112 -4.07 -33.71 -12.09
CA GLU A 112 -4.63 -33.78 -10.75
C GLU A 112 -5.13 -32.40 -10.29
N GLU A 113 -6.25 -32.36 -9.55
CA GLU A 113 -6.82 -31.13 -8.98
C GLU A 113 -7.25 -31.37 -7.54
N TRP A 114 -6.81 -30.52 -6.62
CA TRP A 114 -7.29 -30.51 -5.24
C TRP A 114 -8.02 -29.21 -4.95
N LEU A 115 -9.23 -29.34 -4.39
CA LEU A 115 -10.06 -28.19 -4.04
C LEU A 115 -10.00 -27.94 -2.54
N GLY A 116 -9.70 -26.71 -2.12
CA GLY A 116 -10.00 -26.27 -0.76
C GLY A 116 -11.52 -26.26 -0.57
N ILE A 117 -12.02 -27.07 0.36
CA ILE A 117 -13.46 -27.26 0.61
C ILE A 117 -13.90 -26.79 2.00
N ASP A 118 -12.95 -26.45 2.88
CA ASP A 118 -13.17 -25.90 4.22
C ASP A 118 -11.90 -25.19 4.72
N GLY A 119 -12.03 -24.37 5.75
CA GLY A 119 -10.95 -23.61 6.39
C GLY A 119 -11.06 -22.10 6.19
N LEU A 120 -10.01 -21.39 6.61
CA LEU A 120 -9.96 -19.93 6.57
C LEU A 120 -8.76 -19.44 5.78
N ILE A 121 -8.91 -18.32 5.08
CA ILE A 121 -7.83 -17.54 4.47
C ILE A 121 -7.52 -16.38 5.43
N GLU A 122 -6.38 -16.43 6.09
CA GLU A 122 -5.86 -15.36 6.93
C GLU A 122 -4.83 -14.55 6.14
N ILE A 123 -5.03 -13.24 6.07
CA ILE A 123 -4.13 -12.31 5.39
C ILE A 123 -3.62 -11.30 6.40
N VAL A 124 -2.31 -11.29 6.62
CA VAL A 124 -1.61 -10.32 7.46
C VAL A 124 -0.92 -9.30 6.56
N THR A 125 -1.40 -8.06 6.57
CA THR A 125 -0.87 -6.95 5.80
C THR A 125 0.10 -6.12 6.65
N THR A 126 1.28 -5.85 6.10
CA THR A 126 2.28 -4.93 6.66
C THR A 126 2.69 -3.89 5.62
N GLN A 127 2.68 -2.62 6.01
CA GLN A 127 3.10 -1.52 5.16
C GLN A 127 4.60 -1.60 4.88
N LEU A 128 4.98 -1.36 3.63
CA LEU A 128 6.36 -1.24 3.20
C LEU A 128 6.69 0.25 3.08
N VAL A 129 7.74 0.67 3.78
CA VAL A 129 8.18 2.07 3.82
C VAL A 129 9.62 2.23 3.36
N ASP A 130 9.89 3.34 2.70
CA ASP A 130 11.25 3.87 2.56
C ASP A 130 11.47 4.93 3.62
N THR A 131 12.64 4.88 4.27
CA THR A 131 13.04 5.80 5.34
C THR A 131 14.24 6.60 4.91
N ASN A 132 14.16 7.92 5.01
CA ASN A 132 15.29 8.81 4.81
C ASN A 132 16.16 8.82 6.08
N ALA A 133 17.43 8.44 5.95
CA ALA A 133 18.35 8.36 7.09
C ALA A 133 18.73 9.72 7.70
N THR A 134 18.58 10.83 6.95
CA THR A 134 18.98 12.17 7.37
C THR A 134 17.95 12.83 8.28
N ASP A 135 16.67 12.76 7.92
CA ASP A 135 15.59 13.43 8.65
C ASP A 135 14.55 12.47 9.26
N GLY A 136 14.69 11.17 9.02
CA GLY A 136 13.75 10.15 9.49
C GLY A 136 12.37 10.27 8.85
N SER A 137 12.22 10.99 7.73
CA SER A 137 10.99 10.98 6.95
C SER A 137 10.74 9.59 6.37
N THR A 138 9.47 9.21 6.27
CA THR A 138 9.09 7.92 5.67
C THR A 138 8.07 8.12 4.56
N ARG A 139 8.10 7.23 3.56
CA ARG A 139 7.08 7.16 2.51
C ARG A 139 6.65 5.72 2.33
N ILE A 140 5.34 5.48 2.26
CA ILE A 140 4.81 4.17 1.96
C ILE A 140 5.02 3.91 0.46
N LYS A 141 5.61 2.77 0.12
CA LYS A 141 5.85 2.31 -1.26
C LYS A 141 4.94 1.16 -1.68
N GLY A 142 4.31 0.50 -0.71
CA GLY A 142 3.48 -0.66 -0.95
C GLY A 142 3.10 -1.36 0.34
N TYR A 143 2.58 -2.57 0.20
CA TYR A 143 2.19 -3.45 1.29
C TYR A 143 2.62 -4.87 0.97
N GLU A 144 3.08 -5.59 1.98
CA GLU A 144 3.29 -7.03 1.95
C GLU A 144 2.09 -7.71 2.62
N HIS A 145 1.49 -8.67 1.92
CA HIS A 145 0.37 -9.47 2.38
C HIS A 145 0.84 -10.91 2.60
N SER A 146 1.02 -11.33 3.84
CA SER A 146 1.31 -12.72 4.20
C SER A 146 0.01 -13.52 4.24
N ILE A 147 -0.12 -14.52 3.36
CA ILE A 147 -1.34 -15.30 3.18
C ILE A 147 -1.13 -16.70 3.78
N ILE A 148 -1.98 -17.06 4.72
CA ILE A 148 -1.95 -18.32 5.47
C ILE A 148 -3.34 -18.94 5.43
N PHE A 149 -3.44 -20.21 5.05
CA PHE A 149 -4.68 -20.94 5.20
C PHE A 149 -4.70 -21.66 6.56
N ARG A 150 -5.74 -21.42 7.35
CA ARG A 150 -5.92 -22.00 8.70
C ARG A 150 -6.95 -23.12 8.62
N ASN A 151 -6.61 -24.29 9.16
CA ASN A 151 -7.47 -25.48 9.16
C ASN A 151 -8.04 -25.81 7.77
N ILE A 152 -7.24 -25.64 6.72
CA ILE A 152 -7.69 -25.88 5.36
C ILE A 152 -7.90 -27.37 5.13
N THR A 153 -9.02 -27.73 4.52
CA THR A 153 -9.28 -29.09 4.05
C THR A 153 -9.27 -29.13 2.53
N PHE A 154 -8.33 -29.88 1.96
CA PHE A 154 -8.27 -30.18 0.54
C PHE A 154 -9.03 -31.47 0.23
N ALA A 155 -9.93 -31.42 -0.74
CA ALA A 155 -10.51 -32.60 -1.38
C ALA A 155 -9.56 -33.07 -2.49
N LYS A 156 -8.86 -34.19 -2.26
CA LYS A 156 -7.98 -34.85 -3.23
C LYS A 156 -8.54 -36.22 -3.65
N PRO A 157 -8.09 -36.81 -4.77
CA PRO A 157 -8.62 -38.09 -5.28
C PRO A 157 -8.58 -39.23 -4.25
N ALA A 158 -7.52 -39.28 -3.42
CA ALA A 158 -7.35 -40.29 -2.38
C ALA A 158 -8.17 -40.06 -1.09
N GLY A 159 -8.97 -38.99 -1.03
CA GLY A 159 -9.77 -38.59 0.14
C GLY A 159 -9.24 -37.31 0.81
N ASN A 160 -10.07 -36.68 1.63
CA ASN A 160 -9.79 -35.35 2.18
C ASN A 160 -8.50 -35.31 3.03
N GLN A 161 -7.76 -34.21 2.93
CA GLN A 161 -6.58 -33.90 3.73
C GLN A 161 -6.78 -32.55 4.42
N THR A 162 -6.63 -32.51 5.74
CA THR A 162 -6.74 -31.28 6.54
C THR A 162 -5.38 -30.87 7.09
N GLU A 163 -5.06 -29.59 6.96
CA GLU A 163 -3.84 -28.97 7.47
C GLU A 163 -4.18 -27.81 8.40
N ALA A 164 -3.67 -27.86 9.63
CA ALA A 164 -3.93 -26.82 10.63
C ALA A 164 -3.40 -25.44 10.19
N GLU A 165 -2.25 -25.43 9.52
CA GLU A 165 -1.64 -24.24 8.94
C GLU A 165 -0.98 -24.61 7.61
N PHE A 166 -1.38 -23.93 6.54
CA PHE A 166 -0.73 -24.00 5.23
C PHE A 166 -0.30 -22.60 4.80
N LYS A 167 1.01 -22.37 4.64
CA LYS A 167 1.54 -21.07 4.22
C LYS A 167 1.47 -20.95 2.70
N PHE A 168 0.54 -20.14 2.21
CA PHE A 168 0.44 -19.88 0.78
C PHE A 168 1.65 -19.09 0.29
N GLY A 169 2.02 -18.01 0.98
CA GLY A 169 3.17 -17.16 0.62
C GLY A 169 2.88 -15.69 0.88
N THR A 170 3.75 -14.82 0.38
CA THR A 170 3.54 -13.36 0.40
C THR A 170 3.03 -12.86 -0.94
N TYR A 171 2.23 -11.80 -0.93
CA TYR A 171 1.83 -11.05 -2.11
C TYR A 171 2.10 -9.58 -1.85
N ASN A 172 2.79 -8.89 -2.76
CA ASN A 172 3.13 -7.48 -2.58
C ASN A 172 2.28 -6.60 -3.50
N THR A 173 1.67 -5.57 -2.94
CA THR A 173 1.05 -4.48 -3.72
C THR A 173 1.95 -3.25 -3.66
N ASN A 174 2.06 -2.56 -4.80
CA ASN A 174 2.78 -1.29 -4.86
C ASN A 174 1.79 -0.14 -4.83
N ILE A 175 2.17 0.96 -4.19
CA ILE A 175 1.42 2.22 -4.25
C ILE A 175 2.32 3.36 -4.71
N THR A 176 1.73 4.41 -5.25
CA THR A 176 2.45 5.65 -5.51
C THR A 176 2.71 6.36 -4.18
N PRO A 177 3.98 6.64 -3.81
CA PRO A 177 4.28 7.38 -2.59
C PRO A 177 3.64 8.77 -2.55
N ALA A 178 3.30 9.24 -1.36
CA ALA A 178 2.76 10.58 -1.14
C ALA A 178 3.69 11.67 -1.73
N ASN A 179 3.14 12.47 -2.64
CA ASN A 179 3.82 13.61 -3.25
C ASN A 179 3.83 14.79 -2.28
N LEU A 180 4.98 15.43 -2.07
CA LEU A 180 5.14 16.63 -1.25
C LEU A 180 5.79 17.80 -2.02
N THR A 181 5.74 17.75 -3.35
CA THR A 181 6.23 18.84 -4.22
C THR A 181 5.12 19.87 -4.43
N PHE A 182 5.23 20.98 -3.73
CA PHE A 182 4.29 22.11 -3.83
C PHE A 182 4.50 22.96 -5.08
N LYS A 183 3.51 23.81 -5.41
CA LYS A 183 3.58 24.74 -6.55
C LYS A 183 4.77 25.71 -6.48
N THR A 184 5.19 26.09 -5.27
CA THR A 184 6.28 27.05 -5.02
C THR A 184 7.57 26.38 -4.52
N ASN A 185 7.84 25.16 -4.99
CA ASN A 185 9.04 24.35 -4.66
C ASN A 185 10.35 25.18 -4.77
N PRO A 186 11.35 25.04 -3.86
CA PRO A 186 11.52 23.97 -2.86
C PRO A 186 10.70 24.13 -1.57
N ASN A 187 10.40 25.35 -1.13
CA ASN A 187 9.55 25.72 0.01
C ASN A 187 9.49 27.26 0.11
N GLY A 188 9.05 27.92 -0.97
CA GLY A 188 8.95 29.38 -1.02
C GLY A 188 7.82 29.90 -0.13
N SER A 189 6.64 30.02 -0.71
CA SER A 189 5.45 30.54 -0.02
C SER A 189 4.54 29.42 0.46
N ALA A 190 3.88 29.65 1.59
CA ALA A 190 2.62 29.02 1.97
C ALA A 190 1.51 30.05 1.78
N TYR A 191 0.27 29.62 1.99
CA TYR A 191 -0.92 30.44 1.86
C TYR A 191 -1.73 30.39 3.15
N GLU A 192 -2.47 31.45 3.42
CA GLU A 192 -3.46 31.52 4.50
C GLU A 192 -4.84 31.82 3.90
N CYS A 193 -5.88 31.33 4.57
CA CYS A 193 -7.27 31.58 4.17
C CYS A 193 -7.84 32.75 4.98
N ASP A 194 -8.62 33.61 4.33
CA ASP A 194 -9.16 34.83 4.97
C ASP A 194 -10.30 34.53 5.95
N GLU A 195 -11.18 33.57 5.61
CA GLU A 195 -12.43 33.31 6.36
C GLU A 195 -12.34 32.15 7.35
N VAL A 196 -11.26 31.36 7.29
CA VAL A 196 -11.03 30.20 8.14
C VAL A 196 -9.59 30.20 8.62
N ALA A 197 -9.36 29.83 9.88
CA ALA A 197 -8.03 29.76 10.48
C ALA A 197 -7.23 28.56 9.91
N ARG A 198 -6.80 28.69 8.65
CA ARG A 198 -6.13 27.64 7.89
C ARG A 198 -4.91 28.20 7.19
N VAL A 199 -3.79 27.53 7.35
CA VAL A 199 -2.59 27.74 6.53
C VAL A 199 -2.33 26.47 5.72
N TYR A 200 -1.83 26.61 4.51
CA TYR A 200 -1.67 25.47 3.62
C TYR A 200 -0.60 25.69 2.56
N ASN A 201 -0.17 24.59 1.97
CA ASN A 201 0.56 24.59 0.71
C ASN A 201 0.00 23.49 -0.20
N TYR A 202 0.09 23.68 -1.52
CA TYR A 202 -0.63 22.84 -2.46
C TYR A 202 0.07 22.77 -3.82
N ASN A 203 -0.34 21.79 -4.61
CA ASN A 203 -0.25 21.81 -6.06
C ASN A 203 -1.63 21.42 -6.63
N ASN A 204 -1.73 21.16 -7.93
CA ASN A 204 -3.03 20.89 -8.55
C ASN A 204 -3.63 19.51 -8.19
N THR A 205 -2.87 18.60 -7.59
CA THR A 205 -3.30 17.23 -7.27
C THR A 205 -3.40 16.95 -5.77
N PHE A 206 -2.79 17.76 -4.90
CA PHE A 206 -2.88 17.59 -3.46
C PHE A 206 -2.71 18.91 -2.70
N TYR A 207 -3.07 18.92 -1.42
CA TYR A 207 -2.67 19.97 -0.48
C TYR A 207 -2.30 19.40 0.89
N LEU A 208 -1.43 20.13 1.59
CA LEU A 208 -1.11 19.94 3.00
C LEU A 208 -1.57 21.20 3.75
N SER A 209 -2.33 21.03 4.82
CA SER A 209 -2.94 22.13 5.56
C SER A 209 -2.80 21.94 7.07
N ILE A 210 -2.83 23.05 7.78
CA ILE A 210 -3.02 23.13 9.23
C ILE A 210 -4.35 23.87 9.43
N ASP A 211 -5.37 23.15 9.88
CA ASP A 211 -6.69 23.67 10.20
C ASP A 211 -6.76 24.08 11.67
N ASP A 212 -7.56 25.12 11.94
CA ASP A 212 -7.70 25.74 13.26
C ASP A 212 -6.32 26.09 13.85
N ILE A 213 -5.49 26.76 13.04
CA ILE A 213 -4.12 27.11 13.46
C ILE A 213 -4.16 28.00 14.70
N ASP A 214 -3.28 27.69 15.65
CA ASP A 214 -3.17 28.43 16.91
C ASP A 214 -2.77 29.89 16.65
N PRO A 215 -3.65 30.87 16.94
CA PRO A 215 -3.36 32.28 16.69
C PRO A 215 -2.18 32.79 17.54
N THR A 216 -1.85 32.13 18.67
CA THR A 216 -0.74 32.54 19.54
C THR A 216 0.63 32.36 18.85
N LEU A 217 0.71 31.50 17.83
CA LEU A 217 1.90 31.35 16.99
C LEU A 217 2.26 32.65 16.25
N PHE A 218 1.30 33.55 16.06
CA PHE A 218 1.46 34.82 15.32
C PHE A 218 1.19 36.07 16.18
N ALA A 219 0.81 35.92 17.45
CA ALA A 219 0.38 37.03 18.30
C ALA A 219 1.50 38.04 18.62
N GLU A 220 1.17 39.33 18.68
CA GLU A 220 2.11 40.35 19.17
C GLU A 220 2.10 40.45 20.71
N PRO A 221 3.22 40.84 21.37
CA PRO A 221 4.53 41.19 20.79
C PRO A 221 5.31 39.95 20.32
N ILE A 222 5.96 40.07 19.15
CA ILE A 222 6.75 38.98 18.54
C ILE A 222 8.24 39.12 18.89
N THR A 223 8.83 38.06 19.45
CA THR A 223 10.28 37.94 19.59
C THR A 223 10.86 37.42 18.28
N LEU A 224 11.47 38.33 17.50
CA LEU A 224 12.02 38.00 16.19
C LEU A 224 13.10 36.91 16.27
N GLY A 225 13.07 35.96 15.33
CA GLY A 225 14.04 34.87 15.21
C GLY A 225 13.88 33.77 16.25
N GLN A 226 12.99 33.90 17.23
CA GLN A 226 12.71 32.86 18.22
C GLN A 226 11.48 32.03 17.78
N PRO A 227 11.62 30.70 17.65
CA PRO A 227 10.49 29.87 17.27
C PRO A 227 9.43 29.84 18.37
N ARG A 228 8.17 29.96 17.98
CA ARG A 228 7.01 29.60 18.81
C ARG A 228 6.52 28.24 18.41
N THR A 229 6.03 27.48 19.39
CA THR A 229 5.55 26.13 19.14
C THR A 229 4.15 25.94 19.69
N SER A 230 3.37 25.11 19.00
CA SER A 230 2.06 24.65 19.46
C SER A 230 1.83 23.23 18.95
N LEU A 231 1.07 22.42 19.68
CA LEU A 231 0.87 21.00 19.37
C LEU A 231 -0.32 20.81 18.44
N ILE A 232 -0.28 19.74 17.65
CA ILE A 232 -1.48 19.17 17.03
C ILE A 232 -2.37 18.64 18.15
N THR A 233 -3.60 19.12 18.23
CA THR A 233 -4.59 18.65 19.20
C THR A 233 -5.87 18.21 18.48
N ALA A 234 -6.83 17.65 19.22
CA ALA A 234 -8.11 17.27 18.64
C ALA A 234 -8.91 18.47 18.07
N THR A 235 -8.62 19.70 18.52
CA THR A 235 -9.41 20.90 18.18
C THR A 235 -8.59 22.03 17.58
N GLN A 236 -7.27 21.96 17.59
CA GLN A 236 -6.37 23.02 17.15
C GLN A 236 -5.18 22.43 16.39
N ASN A 237 -4.64 23.17 15.42
CA ASN A 237 -3.50 22.79 14.60
C ASN A 237 -3.67 21.44 13.88
N LYS A 238 -4.88 21.09 13.47
CA LYS A 238 -5.16 19.79 12.84
C LYS A 238 -4.49 19.73 11.47
N VAL A 239 -3.51 18.85 11.31
CA VAL A 239 -2.80 18.71 10.04
C VAL A 239 -3.53 17.74 9.13
N PHE A 240 -3.74 18.11 7.87
CA PHE A 240 -4.31 17.24 6.85
C PHE A 240 -3.47 17.24 5.59
N TYR A 241 -3.21 16.05 5.05
CA TYR A 241 -2.73 15.84 3.68
C TYR A 241 -3.85 15.20 2.87
N LYS A 242 -4.30 15.85 1.80
CA LYS A 242 -5.38 15.33 0.96
C LYS A 242 -5.03 15.37 -0.51
N THR A 243 -5.43 14.33 -1.23
CA THR A 243 -5.21 14.18 -2.68
C THR A 243 -6.53 14.26 -3.43
N ALA A 244 -6.50 14.84 -4.62
CA ALA A 244 -7.64 14.83 -5.54
C ALA A 244 -7.71 13.51 -6.30
N LYS A 245 -8.92 13.02 -6.51
CA LYS A 245 -9.20 11.90 -7.41
C LYS A 245 -8.99 12.33 -8.85
N GLU A 246 -8.22 11.54 -9.59
CA GLU A 246 -7.93 11.80 -11.00
C GLU A 246 -9.22 11.94 -11.82
N GLY A 247 -9.23 12.88 -12.75
CA GLY A 247 -10.37 13.16 -13.62
C GLY A 247 -11.54 13.91 -12.97
N THR A 248 -11.47 14.28 -11.69
CA THR A 248 -12.58 14.97 -10.99
C THR A 248 -12.39 16.48 -10.84
N GLY A 249 -11.25 17.03 -11.27
CA GLY A 249 -10.93 18.46 -11.18
C GLY A 249 -9.50 18.70 -10.71
N SER A 250 -9.24 19.85 -10.08
CA SER A 250 -7.92 20.19 -9.55
C SER A 250 -8.02 20.96 -8.24
N ILE A 251 -7.04 20.77 -7.36
CA ILE A 251 -6.93 21.52 -6.12
C ILE A 251 -6.56 22.97 -6.44
N THR A 252 -7.33 23.91 -5.89
CA THR A 252 -7.14 25.36 -6.04
C THR A 252 -7.17 26.06 -4.68
N PRO A 253 -6.66 27.29 -4.55
CA PRO A 253 -6.82 28.10 -3.34
C PRO A 253 -8.26 28.21 -2.86
N ALA A 254 -9.18 28.48 -3.79
CA ALA A 254 -10.61 28.58 -3.47
C ALA A 254 -11.17 27.27 -2.91
N PHE A 255 -10.73 26.13 -3.44
CA PHE A 255 -11.11 24.81 -2.93
C PHE A 255 -10.58 24.57 -1.52
N VAL A 256 -9.31 24.88 -1.26
CA VAL A 256 -8.68 24.68 0.05
C VAL A 256 -9.23 25.65 1.09
N CYS A 257 -9.62 26.86 0.72
CA CYS A 257 -10.12 27.88 1.65
C CYS A 257 -11.65 27.90 1.81
N ALA A 258 -12.38 27.05 1.10
CA ALA A 258 -13.82 27.01 1.23
C ALA A 258 -14.25 26.58 2.65
N LYS A 259 -15.20 27.33 3.24
CA LYS A 259 -15.80 27.00 4.55
C LYS A 259 -16.55 25.68 4.52
N LEU A 260 -17.21 25.39 3.40
CA LEU A 260 -17.82 24.10 3.10
C LEU A 260 -17.03 23.45 1.96
N GLN A 261 -16.57 22.23 2.18
CA GLN A 261 -15.76 21.52 1.19
C GLN A 261 -16.54 21.34 -0.13
N PRO A 262 -16.02 21.84 -1.26
CA PRO A 262 -16.64 21.61 -2.56
C PRO A 262 -16.59 20.13 -2.93
N THR A 263 -17.54 19.67 -3.74
CA THR A 263 -17.58 18.27 -4.21
C THR A 263 -16.58 17.99 -5.34
N ALA A 264 -16.01 19.02 -5.96
CA ALA A 264 -15.07 18.93 -7.07
C ALA A 264 -13.79 19.76 -6.81
N PRO A 265 -12.59 19.17 -6.94
CA PRO A 265 -12.35 17.75 -7.15
C PRO A 265 -12.85 16.88 -5.99
N ALA A 266 -13.21 15.63 -6.31
CA ALA A 266 -13.43 14.64 -5.28
C ALA A 266 -12.09 14.34 -4.59
N ILE A 267 -12.12 14.13 -3.27
CA ILE A 267 -10.93 13.74 -2.52
C ILE A 267 -10.77 12.22 -2.60
N GLU A 268 -9.59 11.77 -3.03
CA GLU A 268 -9.24 10.34 -3.09
C GLU A 268 -8.72 9.85 -1.74
N GLU A 269 -7.82 10.61 -1.13
CA GLU A 269 -7.24 10.27 0.17
C GLU A 269 -7.29 11.43 1.13
N THR A 270 -7.50 11.11 2.41
CA THR A 270 -7.31 12.03 3.53
C THR A 270 -6.43 11.35 4.56
N TRP A 271 -5.29 11.98 4.83
CA TRP A 271 -4.38 11.60 5.89
C TRP A 271 -4.40 12.68 6.97
N THR A 272 -4.49 12.26 8.23
CA THR A 272 -4.63 13.16 9.37
C THR A 272 -3.36 13.14 10.22
N GLY A 273 -2.95 14.29 10.73
CA GLY A 273 -1.83 14.40 11.66
C GLY A 273 -2.15 13.77 13.01
N GLN A 274 -1.27 12.90 13.49
CA GLN A 274 -1.35 12.38 14.85
C GLN A 274 -1.25 13.49 15.89
N LEU A 275 -1.91 13.30 17.03
CA LEU A 275 -1.84 14.24 18.15
C LEU A 275 -0.39 14.44 18.60
N GLY A 276 -0.06 15.70 18.85
CA GLY A 276 1.27 16.10 19.28
C GLY A 276 1.56 15.70 20.71
N LYS A 277 2.83 15.39 20.96
CA LYS A 277 3.38 15.16 22.28
C LYS A 277 4.49 16.18 22.53
N PRO A 278 4.49 16.88 23.69
CA PRO A 278 5.50 17.89 24.00
C PRO A 278 6.92 17.36 23.78
N ASN A 279 7.73 18.09 23.01
CA ASN A 279 9.14 17.78 22.70
C ASN A 279 9.38 16.44 21.97
N GLU A 280 8.34 15.75 21.50
CA GLU A 280 8.46 14.44 20.84
C GLU A 280 7.92 14.47 19.41
N SER A 281 6.63 14.79 19.22
CA SER A 281 5.95 14.66 17.93
C SER A 281 4.83 15.67 17.73
N GLY A 282 4.41 15.86 16.47
CA GLY A 282 3.23 16.65 16.15
C GLY A 282 3.30 18.11 16.61
N ILE A 283 4.43 18.78 16.38
CA ILE A 283 4.66 20.17 16.79
C ILE A 283 4.61 21.06 15.56
N ILE A 284 3.81 22.13 15.63
CA ILE A 284 3.85 23.26 14.69
C ILE A 284 4.84 24.28 15.24
N GLU A 285 5.84 24.63 14.46
CA GLU A 285 6.85 25.61 14.81
C GLU A 285 6.75 26.80 13.85
N VAL A 286 6.67 28.01 14.40
CA VAL A 286 6.63 29.25 13.63
C VAL A 286 7.78 30.15 14.05
N THR A 287 8.67 30.44 13.11
CA THR A 287 9.74 31.43 13.29
C THR A 287 9.40 32.69 12.51
N THR A 288 9.44 33.85 13.17
CA THR A 288 9.10 35.12 12.54
C THR A 288 10.35 35.99 12.36
N THR A 289 10.52 36.54 11.17
CA THR A 289 11.49 37.62 10.88
C THR A 289 10.74 38.88 10.46
N LEU A 290 11.40 40.03 10.49
CA LEU A 290 10.85 41.30 10.06
C LEU A 290 11.77 41.90 9.00
N THR A 291 11.23 42.13 7.80
CA THR A 291 11.92 42.83 6.71
C THR A 291 11.12 44.07 6.34
N GLY A 292 11.67 45.26 6.62
CA GLY A 292 10.92 46.51 6.50
C GLY A 292 9.72 46.53 7.44
N GLN A 293 8.50 46.57 6.88
CA GLN A 293 7.23 46.57 7.62
C GLN A 293 6.44 45.26 7.40
N ILE A 294 7.11 44.16 7.03
CA ILE A 294 6.46 42.89 6.74
C ILE A 294 7.04 41.82 7.66
N TYR A 295 6.17 41.21 8.47
CA TYR A 295 6.47 39.97 9.17
C TYR A 295 6.47 38.82 8.17
N GLU A 296 7.56 38.06 8.14
CA GLU A 296 7.65 36.80 7.42
C GLU A 296 7.64 35.66 8.44
N HIS A 297 6.62 34.81 8.36
CA HIS A 297 6.45 33.66 9.25
C HIS A 297 6.82 32.38 8.50
N THR A 298 7.90 31.73 8.91
CA THR A 298 8.28 30.40 8.42
C THR A 298 7.60 29.34 9.27
N ILE A 299 6.77 28.50 8.64
CA ILE A 299 5.99 27.45 9.30
C ILE A 299 6.65 26.10 9.05
N VAL A 300 6.95 25.38 10.13
CA VAL A 300 7.63 24.09 10.12
C VAL A 300 6.82 23.07 10.91
N LEU A 301 6.62 21.91 10.31
CA LEU A 301 6.01 20.73 10.91
C LEU A 301 7.12 19.83 11.46
N LYS A 302 7.21 19.71 12.78
CA LYS A 302 8.27 18.93 13.46
C LYS A 302 7.73 17.58 13.89
N ASN A 303 8.39 16.50 13.43
CA ASN A 303 8.02 15.12 13.76
C ASN A 303 6.52 14.82 13.57
N VAL A 304 5.92 15.36 12.51
CA VAL A 304 4.51 15.11 12.17
C VAL A 304 4.38 13.76 11.46
N ILE A 305 3.51 12.92 12.00
CA ILE A 305 3.12 11.63 11.42
C ILE A 305 1.69 11.79 10.89
N LEU A 306 1.49 11.41 9.64
CA LEU A 306 0.21 11.43 8.96
C LEU A 306 -0.33 9.99 8.89
N GLU A 307 -1.57 9.79 9.30
CA GLU A 307 -2.23 8.47 9.36
C GLU A 307 -3.52 8.41 8.53
N LYS A 308 -3.78 7.23 7.96
CA LYS A 308 -5.00 6.85 7.24
C LYS A 308 -5.24 5.38 7.54
N GLY A 309 -6.36 5.07 8.18
CA GLY A 309 -6.60 3.71 8.69
C GLY A 309 -5.55 3.34 9.74
N LYS A 310 -4.88 2.22 9.54
CA LYS A 310 -3.76 1.73 10.37
C LYS A 310 -2.40 1.94 9.70
N SER A 311 -2.36 2.61 8.55
CA SER A 311 -1.14 3.01 7.85
C SER A 311 -0.72 4.43 8.23
N SER A 312 0.58 4.68 8.21
CA SER A 312 1.11 6.00 8.54
C SER A 312 2.45 6.28 7.89
N PHE A 313 2.73 7.55 7.59
CA PHE A 313 4.04 8.02 7.15
C PHE A 313 4.46 9.31 7.85
N LYS A 314 5.77 9.52 7.99
CA LYS A 314 6.35 10.66 8.70
C LYS A 314 6.87 11.71 7.72
N LEU A 315 6.51 12.99 7.93
CA LEU A 315 6.97 14.08 7.08
C LEU A 315 8.49 14.32 7.20
N GLY A 316 9.05 14.00 8.37
CA GLY A 316 10.46 14.17 8.73
C GLY A 316 10.59 14.73 10.14
N SER A 317 11.81 14.86 10.64
CA SER A 317 12.11 15.58 11.89
C SER A 317 11.81 17.07 11.76
N SER A 318 11.90 17.60 10.55
CA SER A 318 11.63 18.98 10.21
C SER A 318 11.13 19.08 8.77
N PHE A 319 9.86 19.45 8.59
CA PHE A 319 9.25 19.64 7.27
C PHE A 319 8.74 21.08 7.14
N VAL A 320 9.31 21.87 6.23
CA VAL A 320 8.87 23.25 6.03
C VAL A 320 7.58 23.24 5.21
N LEU A 321 6.48 23.77 5.76
CA LEU A 321 5.23 23.95 5.01
C LEU A 321 5.35 25.12 4.03
N GLY A 322 6.04 26.18 4.45
CA GLY A 322 6.33 27.37 3.65
C GLY A 322 6.30 28.63 4.50
N LYS A 323 6.30 29.78 3.82
CA LYS A 323 6.30 31.10 4.45
C LYS A 323 5.02 31.88 4.13
N ILE A 324 4.39 32.46 5.15
CA ILE A 324 3.32 33.46 4.97
C ILE A 324 3.84 34.84 5.38
N THR A 325 3.27 35.90 4.80
CA THR A 325 3.66 37.27 5.10
C THR A 325 2.48 38.07 5.62
N ARG A 326 2.72 38.87 6.66
CA ARG A 326 1.72 39.79 7.23
C ARG A 326 2.30 41.19 7.34
N PRO A 327 1.53 42.24 7.04
CA PRO A 327 1.97 43.59 7.34
C PRO A 327 2.14 43.74 8.85
N LYS A 328 3.17 44.47 9.27
CA LYS A 328 3.32 44.87 10.66
C LYS A 328 2.17 45.81 11.00
N THR A 329 1.33 45.39 11.95
CA THR A 329 0.32 46.26 12.54
C THR A 329 1.00 47.20 13.55
N ASN A 330 0.60 48.47 13.55
CA ASN A 330 1.12 49.46 14.50
C ASN A 330 0.50 49.29 15.88
#